data_AF-A0A7C2Y6K0-F1
#
_entry.id   AF-A0A7C2Y6K0-F1
#
_cell.length_a   1.000
_cell.length_b   1.000
_cell.length_c   1.000
_cell.angle_alpha   90.00
_cell.angle_beta   90.00
_cell.angle_gamma   90.00
#
_symmetry.space_group_name_H-M   'P 1'
#
loop_
_entity.id
_entity.type
_entity.pdbx_description
1 polymer ?
#
loop_
_entity_poly.entity_id
_entity_poly.type
_entity_poly.pdbx_seq_one_letter_code
_entity_poly.pdbx_strand_id
1 'polypeptide(L)' 'MGDEAPALTVSQARQLLQVVLPKRRFDAKAAREEIQRTQQQNYAASRSHRKRRRKQKPA' A
#
# COMPACT_ATOMS: atom_id res chain seq x y z
N MET A 1 -33.35 -9.70 -2.54
CA MET A 1 -32.48 -9.56 -1.35
C MET A 1 -31.41 -8.55 -1.73
N GLY A 2 -31.35 -7.44 -1.02
CA GLY A 2 -30.76 -6.18 -1.48
C GLY A 2 -29.25 -6.24 -1.75
N ASP A 3 -28.87 -5.58 -2.84
CA ASP A 3 -27.51 -5.30 -3.32
C ASP A 3 -26.75 -4.27 -2.44
N GLU A 4 -26.92 -4.31 -1.11
CA GLU A 4 -26.14 -3.47 -0.20
C GLU A 4 -24.94 -4.26 0.30
N ALA A 5 -23.93 -4.40 -0.57
CA ALA A 5 -22.61 -4.81 -0.09
C ALA A 5 -22.17 -3.78 0.96
N PRO A 6 -21.89 -4.20 2.21
CA PRO A 6 -21.50 -3.27 3.26
C PRO A 6 -20.26 -2.50 2.81
N ALA A 7 -20.25 -1.18 3.02
CA ALA A 7 -19.08 -0.36 2.75
C ALA A 7 -17.94 -0.83 3.67
N LEU A 8 -17.07 -1.68 3.14
CA LEU A 8 -15.94 -2.23 3.88
C LEU A 8 -14.87 -1.16 4.03
N THR A 9 -14.44 -0.94 5.27
CA THR A 9 -13.20 -0.24 5.54
C THR A 9 -12.00 -1.07 5.05
N VAL A 10 -10.87 -0.40 4.80
CA VAL A 10 -9.63 -1.07 4.35
C VAL A 10 -9.19 -2.16 5.33
N SER A 11 -9.39 -1.97 6.64
CA SER A 11 -9.07 -2.97 7.66
C SER A 11 -9.98 -4.19 7.57
N GLN A 12 -11.29 -3.99 7.42
CA GLN A 12 -12.27 -5.09 7.27
C GLN A 12 -12.02 -5.87 5.97
N ALA A 13 -11.72 -5.19 4.86
CA ALA A 13 -11.34 -5.84 3.62
C ALA A 13 -10.08 -6.70 3.79
N ARG A 14 -9.06 -6.21 4.52
CA ARG A 14 -7.84 -6.98 4.82
C ARG A 14 -8.13 -8.22 5.65
N GLN A 15 -9.01 -8.13 6.65
CA GLN A 15 -9.42 -9.28 7.46
C GLN A 15 -10.13 -10.33 6.61
N LEU A 16 -11.06 -9.92 5.75
CA LEU A 16 -11.76 -10.84 4.84
C LEU A 16 -10.80 -11.55 3.89
N LEU A 17 -9.83 -10.82 3.32
CA LEU A 17 -8.83 -11.42 2.44
C LEU A 17 -7.96 -12.48 3.15
N GLN A 18 -7.74 -12.39 4.47
CA GLN A 18 -7.01 -13.43 5.21
C GLN A 18 -7.82 -14.73 5.34
N VAL A 19 -9.15 -14.65 5.31
CA VAL A 19 -10.06 -15.80 5.43
C VAL A 19 -10.34 -16.42 4.06
N VAL A 20 -10.50 -15.58 3.03
CA VAL A 20 -10.93 -16.02 1.69
C VAL A 20 -9.75 -16.45 0.81
N LEU A 21 -8.58 -15.80 0.95
CA LEU A 21 -7.44 -16.15 0.10
C LEU A 21 -6.73 -17.40 0.62
N PRO A 22 -6.32 -18.31 -0.27
CA PRO A 22 -5.48 -19.43 0.11
C PRO A 22 -4.17 -18.93 0.70
N LYS A 23 -3.62 -19.67 1.66
CA LYS A 23 -2.29 -19.37 2.23
C LYS A 23 -1.27 -19.29 1.10
N ARG A 24 -0.75 -18.09 0.86
CA ARG A 24 0.33 -17.88 -0.10
C ARG A 24 1.53 -18.70 0.33
N ARG A 25 2.02 -19.59 -0.55
CA ARG A 25 3.36 -20.15 -0.41
C ARG A 25 4.36 -19.02 -0.64
N PHE A 26 5.40 -19.00 0.17
CA PHE A 26 6.43 -18.00 0.03
C PHE A 26 7.12 -18.15 -1.33
N ASP A 27 7.24 -17.04 -2.05
CA ASP A 27 8.00 -16.91 -3.29
C ASP A 27 8.95 -15.72 -3.13
N ALA A 28 10.25 -16.02 -3.11
CA ALA A 28 11.30 -15.02 -2.91
C ALA A 28 11.35 -13.97 -4.02
N LYS A 29 11.04 -14.35 -5.27
CA LYS A 29 11.04 -13.43 -6.40
C LYS A 29 9.89 -12.44 -6.27
N ALA A 30 8.69 -12.95 -6.05
CA ALA A 30 7.50 -12.12 -5.84
C ALA A 30 7.66 -11.18 -4.62
N ALA A 31 8.25 -11.67 -3.53
CA ALA A 31 8.52 -10.85 -2.35
C ALA A 31 9.51 -9.71 -2.65
N ARG A 32 10.58 -10.00 -3.40
CA ARG A 32 11.57 -8.99 -3.79
C ARG A 32 10.96 -7.92 -4.70
N GLU A 33 10.14 -8.30 -5.66
CA GLU A 33 9.45 -7.38 -6.57
C GLU A 33 8.52 -6.43 -5.80
N GLU A 34 7.76 -6.95 -4.83
CA GLU A 34 6.87 -6.14 -3.99
C GLU A 34 7.65 -5.13 -3.11
N ILE A 35 8.78 -5.56 -2.54
CA ILE A 35 9.66 -4.68 -1.77
C ILE A 35 10.23 -3.58 -2.65
N GLN A 36 10.71 -3.90 -3.84
CA GLN A 36 11.25 -2.91 -4.78
C GLN A 36 10.20 -1.88 -5.19
N ARG A 37 8.98 -2.34 -5.52
CA ARG A 37 7.85 -1.46 -5.83
C ARG A 37 7.56 -0.50 -4.68
N THR A 38 7.49 -1.02 -3.46
CA THR A 38 7.24 -0.22 -2.26
C THR A 38 8.34 0.82 -2.04
N GLN A 39 9.61 0.44 -2.18
CA GLN A 39 10.75 1.36 -2.04
C GLN A 39 10.71 2.49 -3.07
N GLN A 40 10.36 2.19 -4.33
CA GLN A 40 10.23 3.20 -5.39
C GLN A 40 9.14 4.23 -5.06
N GLN A 41 7.97 3.75 -4.60
CA GLN A 41 6.87 4.63 -4.21
C GLN A 41 7.26 5.53 -3.03
N ASN A 42 7.88 4.95 -2.00
CA ASN A 42 8.33 5.70 -0.82
C ASN A 42 9.40 6.74 -1.18
N TYR A 43 10.32 6.38 -2.08
CA TYR A 43 11.34 7.31 -2.56
C TYR A 43 10.70 8.49 -3.32
N ALA A 44 9.72 8.23 -4.20
CA ALA A 44 9.01 9.27 -4.92
C ALA A 44 8.26 10.23 -3.97
N ALA A 45 7.54 9.68 -2.98
CA ALA A 45 6.85 10.45 -1.96
C ALA A 45 7.83 11.32 -1.14
N SER A 46 8.92 10.72 -0.65
CA SER A 46 9.97 11.41 0.11
C SER A 46 10.58 12.57 -0.69
N ARG A 47 10.87 12.36 -1.98
CA ARG A 47 11.35 13.43 -2.87
C ARG A 47 10.35 14.56 -3.02
N SER A 48 9.06 14.24 -3.17
CA SER A 48 7.99 15.25 -3.26
C SER A 48 7.92 16.10 -1.98
N HIS A 49 7.90 15.45 -0.81
CA HIS A 49 7.88 16.13 0.48
C HIS A 49 9.14 16.99 0.68
N ARG A 50 10.33 16.49 0.31
CA ARG A 50 11.58 17.24 0.40
C ARG A 50 11.58 18.49 -0.48
N LYS A 51 11.06 18.40 -1.72
CA LYS A 51 10.87 19.57 -2.60
C LYS A 51 9.92 20.58 -1.98
N ARG A 52 8.80 20.12 -1.41
CA ARG A 52 7.82 20.99 -0.73
C ARG A 52 8.45 21.73 0.46
N ARG A 53 9.21 21.02 1.31
CA ARG A 53 9.91 21.63 2.46
C ARG A 53 10.97 22.65 2.05
N ARG A 54 11.70 22.41 0.95
CA ARG A 54 12.67 23.37 0.41
C ARG A 54 12.02 24.65 -0.12
N LYS A 55 10.83 24.55 -0.71
CA LYS A 55 10.05 25.73 -1.15
C LYS A 55 9.44 26.53 0.00
N GLN A 56 9.32 25.94 1.19
CA GLN A 56 8.69 26.56 2.37
C GLN A 56 9.68 27.19 3.35
N LYS A 57 10.99 27.01 3.16
CA LYS A 57 12.00 27.75 3.95
C LYS A 57 12.13 29.16 3.37
N PRO A 58 11.85 30.24 4.12
CA PRO A 58 12.27 31.57 3.71
C PRO A 58 13.80 31.64 3.72
N ALA A 59 14.35 32.48 2.83
CA ALA A 59 15.77 32.70 2.65
C ALA A 59 16.43 33.25 3.93
#